data_AF-A0A2M8LG63-F1
#
_entry.id   AF-A0A2M8LG63-F1
#
_cell.length_a   1.000
_cell.length_b   1.000
_cell.length_c   1.000
_cell.angle_alpha   90.00
_cell.angle_beta   90.00
_cell.angle_gamma   90.00
#
_symmetry.space_group_name_H-M   'P 1'
#
loop_
_entity.id
_entity.type
_entity.pdbx_description
1 polymer ?
#
loop_
_entity_poly.entity_id
_entity_poly.type
_entity_poly.pdbx_seq_one_letter_code
_entity_poly.pdbx_strand_id
1 'polypeptide(L)' 'MDHPEQLHLSDQVDECDVCQSPILDLSKAFTNEYDQKVLTFCSERCFKRYLEDPELYSEFNDDDVLE' A
#
# COMPACT_ATOMS: atom_id res chain seq x y z
N MET A 1 20.03 27.91 5.50
CA MET A 1 19.90 27.39 6.87
C MET A 1 18.42 27.53 7.17
N ASP A 2 17.54 26.60 6.87
CA ASP A 2 17.59 25.15 7.04
C ASP A 2 16.57 24.60 6.02
N HIS A 3 17.02 23.89 4.98
CA HIS A 3 16.10 23.07 4.19
C HIS A 3 16.10 21.73 4.93
N PRO A 4 15.01 21.35 5.61
CA PRO A 4 14.96 20.04 6.24
C PRO A 4 15.15 19.02 5.12
N GLU A 5 16.25 18.28 5.22
CA GLU A 5 16.55 17.12 4.40
C GLU A 5 15.29 16.23 4.45
N GLN A 6 14.50 16.29 3.39
CA GLN A 6 13.54 15.26 3.05
C GLN A 6 14.40 14.01 2.90
N LEU A 7 14.49 13.23 3.98
CA LEU A 7 15.04 11.88 3.97
C LEU A 7 14.17 11.08 2.99
N HIS A 8 14.51 11.23 1.72
CA HIS A 8 14.21 10.31 0.63
C HIS A 8 15.09 9.08 0.88
N LEU A 9 14.92 8.46 2.05
CA LEU A 9 15.53 7.17 2.30
C LEU A 9 14.65 6.19 1.55
N SER A 10 15.14 5.79 0.39
CA SER A 10 14.73 4.61 -0.35
C SER A 10 14.99 3.33 0.47
N ASP A 11 14.42 3.27 1.67
CA ASP A 11 13.99 2.06 2.32
C ASP A 11 12.61 1.82 1.71
N GLN A 12 12.60 1.11 0.58
CA GLN A 12 11.38 0.68 -0.10
C GLN A 12 10.73 -0.39 0.79
N VAL A 13 10.19 0.04 1.92
CA VAL A 13 9.41 -0.78 2.83
C VAL A 13 8.05 -0.86 2.20
N ASP A 14 7.73 -2.01 1.60
CA ASP A 14 6.37 -2.29 1.15
C ASP A 14 5.43 -2.14 2.36
N GLU A 15 4.43 -1.27 2.24
CA GLU A 15 3.43 -1.05 3.28
C GLU A 15 2.18 -1.85 2.94
N CYS A 16 1.51 -2.38 3.96
CA CYS A 16 0.25 -3.06 3.74
C CYS A 16 -0.83 -2.04 3.36
N ASP A 17 -1.44 -2.21 2.20
CA ASP A 17 -2.46 -1.27 1.70
C ASP A 17 -3.70 -1.16 2.62
N VAL A 18 -3.95 -2.21 3.42
CA VAL A 18 -5.09 -2.27 4.35
C VAL A 18 -4.83 -1.62 5.71
N CYS A 19 -3.66 -1.88 6.29
CA CYS A 19 -3.36 -1.46 7.66
C CYS A 19 -2.19 -0.47 7.76
N GLN A 20 -1.67 -0.03 6.60
CA GLN A 20 -0.54 0.87 6.44
C GLN A 20 0.63 0.53 7.38
N SER A 21 0.84 -0.77 7.57
CA SER A 21 1.90 -1.28 8.43
C SER A 21 3.05 -1.76 7.56
N PRO A 22 4.31 -1.49 7.97
CA PRO A 22 5.47 -1.90 7.22
C PRO A 22 5.55 -3.43 7.13
N ILE A 23 5.71 -3.94 5.91
CA ILE A 23 5.87 -5.36 5.65
C ILE A 23 7.34 -5.70 5.78
N LEU A 24 7.68 -6.38 6.88
CA LEU A 24 9.05 -6.79 7.16
C LEU A 24 9.49 -8.02 6.33
N ASP A 25 8.53 -8.80 5.82
CA ASP A 25 8.80 -10.06 5.11
C ASP A 25 7.83 -10.20 3.92
N LEU A 26 8.28 -9.71 2.75
CA LEU A 26 7.51 -9.78 1.50
C LEU A 26 7.27 -11.22 1.01
N SER A 27 8.13 -12.17 1.38
CA SER A 27 7.93 -13.59 1.01
C SER A 27 6.72 -14.22 1.70
N LYS A 28 6.25 -13.63 2.80
CA LYS A 28 5.04 -14.03 3.52
C LYS A 28 3.86 -13.09 3.26
N ALA A 29 4.08 -12.02 2.52
CA ALA A 29 3.02 -11.11 2.13
C ALA A 29 2.12 -11.77 1.09
N PHE A 30 0.87 -11.35 1.07
CA PHE A 30 -0.08 -11.70 0.04
C PHE A 30 -0.13 -10.56 -0.96
N THR A 31 -0.11 -10.87 -2.24
CA THR A 31 -0.28 -9.86 -3.29
C THR A 31 -1.52 -10.21 -4.10
N ASN A 32 -2.31 -9.20 -4.45
CA ASN A 32 -3.49 -9.37 -5.29
C ASN A 32 -3.55 -8.24 -6.31
N GLU A 33 -3.83 -8.60 -7.56
CA GLU A 33 -4.08 -7.61 -8.59
C GLU A 33 -5.56 -7.20 -8.55
N TYR A 34 -5.81 -5.90 -8.45
CA TYR A 34 -7.14 -5.32 -8.48
C TYR A 34 -7.11 -3.95 -9.12
N ASP A 35 -8.05 -3.69 -10.03
CA ASP A 35 -8.13 -2.43 -10.77
C ASP A 35 -6.79 -1.97 -11.37
N GLN A 36 -6.05 -2.92 -11.98
CA GLN A 36 -4.72 -2.70 -12.55
C GLN A 36 -3.63 -2.26 -11.54
N LYS A 37 -3.90 -2.35 -10.24
CA LYS A 37 -2.94 -2.15 -9.15
C LYS A 37 -2.59 -3.48 -8.50
N VAL A 38 -1.32 -3.63 -8.11
CA VAL A 38 -0.88 -4.76 -7.29
C VAL A 38 -0.93 -4.31 -5.83
N LEU A 39 -1.88 -4.84 -5.08
CA LEU A 39 -2.03 -4.57 -3.66
C LEU A 39 -1.22 -5.58 -2.86
N THR A 40 -0.48 -5.10 -1.85
CA THR A 40 0.33 -5.94 -0.97
C THR A 40 -0.29 -5.96 0.44
N PHE A 41 -0.42 -7.16 1.01
CA PHE A 41 -1.01 -7.38 2.32
C PHE A 41 -0.02 -8.09 3.24
N CYS A 42 0.13 -7.57 4.46
CA CYS A 42 1.04 -8.15 5.45
C CYS A 42 0.58 -9.54 5.96
N SER A 43 -0.69 -9.91 5.78
CA SER A 43 -1.29 -11.12 6.35
C SER A 43 -2.64 -11.44 5.71
N GLU A 44 -3.09 -12.70 5.83
CA GLU A 44 -4.42 -13.15 5.40
C GLU A 44 -5.55 -12.31 6.03
N ARG A 45 -5.37 -11.80 7.26
CA ARG A 45 -6.36 -10.93 7.91
C ARG A 45 -6.61 -9.64 7.12
N CYS A 46 -5.55 -9.02 6.61
CA CYS A 46 -5.67 -7.82 5.79
C CYS A 46 -6.29 -8.15 4.43
N PHE A 47 -5.86 -9.27 3.82
CA PHE A 47 -6.49 -9.77 2.60
C PHE A 47 -7.99 -10.04 2.77
N LYS A 48 -8.42 -10.63 3.89
CA LYS A 48 -9.85 -10.84 4.20
C LYS A 48 -10.61 -9.53 4.34
N ARG A 49 -10.07 -8.53 5.06
CA ARG A 49 -10.69 -7.19 5.14
C ARG A 49 -10.86 -6.55 3.78
N TYR A 50 -9.87 -6.72 2.92
CA TYR A 50 -9.94 -6.28 1.54
C TYR A 50 -11.03 -7.04 0.76
N LEU A 51 -11.19 -8.34 0.95
CA LEU A 51 -12.28 -9.11 0.33
C LEU A 51 -13.68 -8.76 0.86
N GLU A 52 -13.78 -8.28 2.10
CA GLU A 52 -15.03 -7.81 2.68
C GLU A 52 -15.51 -6.52 1.99
N ASP A 53 -14.59 -5.57 1.76
CA ASP A 53 -14.89 -4.28 1.14
C ASP A 53 -13.77 -3.84 0.15
N PRO A 54 -13.68 -4.45 -1.05
CA PRO A 54 -12.60 -4.15 -1.99
C PRO A 54 -12.74 -2.76 -2.64
N GLU A 55 -13.97 -2.25 -2.74
CA GLU A 55 -14.27 -0.94 -3.34
C GLU A 55 -13.59 0.21 -2.57
N LEU A 56 -13.43 0.10 -1.25
CA LEU A 56 -12.74 1.10 -0.43
C LEU A 56 -11.26 1.26 -0.78
N TYR A 57 -10.64 0.24 -1.37
CA TYR A 57 -9.22 0.25 -1.78
C TYR A 57 -9.07 0.56 -3.28
N SER A 58 -10.18 0.55 -4.02
CA SER A 58 -10.25 0.92 -5.44
C SER A 58 -10.19 2.44 -5.65
N GLU A 59 -10.86 3.19 -4.76
CA GLU A 59 -11.10 4.63 -4.95
C GLU A 59 -9.93 5.52 -4.55
N PHE A 60 -8.82 4.98 -4.05
CA PHE A 60 -7.58 5.74 -3.87
C PHE A 60 -6.86 6.04 -5.20
N ASN A 61 -7.56 6.04 -6.35
CA ASN A 61 -6.99 6.41 -7.65
C ASN A 61 -7.61 7.63 -8.33
N ASP A 62 -8.48 8.38 -7.66
CA ASP A 62 -8.95 9.65 -8.18
C ASP A 62 -8.34 10.79 -7.36
N ASP A 63 -7.53 11.63 -8.02
CA ASP A 63 -6.95 12.92 -7.58
C ASP A 63 -5.45 12.93 -7.18
N ASP A 64 -4.54 12.79 -8.16
CA ASP A 64 -3.49 13.81 -8.44
C ASP A 64 -2.84 13.54 -9.83
N VAL A 65 -3.65 13.42 -10.87
CA VAL A 65 -3.22 13.75 -12.24
C VAL A 65 -4.42 14.43 -12.90
N LEU A 66 -4.51 15.75 -12.78
CA LEU A 66 -5.04 16.63 -13.84
C LEU A 66 -4.79 18.11 -13.50
N GLU A 67 -3.75 18.61 -14.18
CA GLU A 67 -3.40 19.99 -14.57
C GLU A 67 -2.66 20.92 -13.59
#